data_AF-A0A9X3MU28-F1
#
_entry.id   AF-A0A9X3MU28-F1
#
_cell.length_a   1.000
_cell.length_b   1.000
_cell.length_c   1.000
_cell.angle_alpha   90.00
_cell.angle_beta   90.00
_cell.angle_gamma   90.00
#
_symmetry.space_group_name_H-M   'P 1'
#
loop_
_entity.id
_entity.type
_entity.pdbx_description
1 polymer ?
#
loop_
_entity_poly.entity_id
_entity_poly.type
_entity_poly.pdbx_seq_one_letter_code
_entity_poly.pdbx_strand_id
1 'polypeptide(L)'
;MLIDALAGHADSATVAALARRSFGDIVATVARARRDAAEPSPADRRESAIGVETASSADPLIADLRAAGILDRGAAALAQVADGAAPSEPADVAALEAIILLYGRPALLITGGTFDTPPPDWVQLADHRESIDGVIRAVARVEVTPPPNSRWVATGFLVAPGVLMTNRHVTKAFAAGDGVEVTLGADTRARVDYAAEHAAVTSVRLDVTDVLGIHPEYDLALIAVGSSAAFEPPPPLTLAGEEPAQLDGLEVYVVGHPVQDGQRNDAVHMMRIFERIFRVKRLQPGRSSGMTTYDYRSVLAHDCSTLWGNSGSCVVELTTGRVIGLHFGGEYAERNVAVPLWRLVDDPLLAAHNIAFA
;
A
#
# COMPACT_ATOMS: atom_id res chain seq x y z
N MET A 1 1.79 -5.91 -5.05
CA MET A 1 1.21 -7.28 -5.02
C MET A 1 1.69 -7.98 -3.79
N LEU A 2 1.04 -9.10 -3.49
CA LEU A 2 1.25 -9.93 -2.32
C LEU A 2 0.96 -9.05 -1.10
N ILE A 3 -0.12 -9.30 -0.40
CA ILE A 3 -0.06 -10.36 0.59
C ILE A 3 -1.48 -10.39 1.24
N ASP A 4 -2.33 -11.35 0.85
CA ASP A 4 -3.50 -11.77 1.64
C ASP A 4 -3.93 -13.21 1.24
N ALA A 5 -3.74 -14.14 2.19
CA ALA A 5 -4.32 -15.48 2.40
C ALA A 5 -4.34 -16.55 1.27
N LEU A 6 -3.57 -17.62 1.54
CA LEU A 6 -3.72 -19.04 1.18
C LEU A 6 -3.24 -19.54 -0.21
N ALA A 7 -2.00 -20.06 -0.20
CA ALA A 7 -1.61 -21.37 -0.76
C ALA A 7 -1.78 -21.69 -2.26
N GLY A 8 -1.96 -20.71 -3.14
CA GLY A 8 -1.83 -20.91 -4.60
C GLY A 8 -0.61 -20.15 -5.12
N HIS A 9 0.44 -20.83 -5.59
CA HIS A 9 1.53 -20.13 -6.30
C HIS A 9 0.95 -19.58 -7.62
N ALA A 10 1.23 -18.32 -7.97
CA ALA A 10 0.89 -17.85 -9.31
C ALA A 10 1.63 -18.70 -10.35
N ASP A 11 0.96 -18.93 -11.48
CA ASP A 11 1.60 -19.66 -12.56
C ASP A 11 2.78 -18.84 -13.14
N SER A 12 3.73 -19.56 -13.73
CA SER A 12 4.97 -18.99 -14.29
C SER A 12 4.72 -17.87 -15.30
N ALA A 13 3.68 -17.99 -16.15
CA ALA A 13 3.39 -17.00 -17.18
C ALA A 13 2.87 -15.70 -16.57
N THR A 14 2.03 -15.81 -15.54
CA THR A 14 1.50 -14.69 -14.77
C THR A 14 2.63 -13.90 -14.10
N VAL A 15 3.57 -14.57 -13.42
CA VAL A 15 4.71 -13.91 -12.76
C VAL A 15 5.67 -13.29 -13.79
N ALA A 16 5.89 -13.94 -14.93
CA ALA A 16 6.72 -13.39 -16.00
C ALA A 16 6.10 -12.13 -16.63
N ALA A 17 4.80 -12.15 -16.95
CA ALA A 17 4.07 -10.98 -17.48
C ALA A 17 4.12 -9.81 -16.49
N LEU A 18 3.96 -10.12 -15.21
CA LEU A 18 4.11 -9.18 -14.13
C LEU A 18 5.52 -8.58 -14.02
N ALA A 19 6.58 -9.38 -14.18
CA ALA A 19 7.93 -8.83 -14.15
C ALA A 19 8.12 -7.81 -15.28
N ARG A 20 7.60 -8.11 -16.48
CA ARG A 20 7.64 -7.19 -17.63
C ARG A 20 6.93 -5.87 -17.38
N ARG A 21 5.78 -5.88 -16.69
CA ARG A 21 5.05 -4.64 -16.33
C ARG A 21 5.65 -3.90 -15.14
N SER A 22 6.50 -4.56 -14.36
CA SER A 22 7.01 -4.01 -13.10
C SER A 22 8.20 -3.09 -13.29
N PHE A 23 9.06 -3.38 -14.27
CA PHE A 23 10.34 -2.71 -14.48
C PHE A 23 10.37 -1.97 -15.82
N GLY A 24 10.75 -0.70 -15.79
CA GLY A 24 10.99 0.08 -17.01
C GLY A 24 12.25 -0.37 -17.75
N ASP A 25 13.26 -0.82 -16.99
CA ASP A 25 14.50 -1.41 -17.51
C ASP A 25 14.81 -2.71 -16.74
N ILE A 26 14.36 -3.83 -17.31
CA ILE A 26 14.60 -5.18 -16.74
C ILE A 26 16.10 -5.47 -16.68
N VAL A 27 16.89 -5.06 -17.68
CA VAL A 27 18.33 -5.38 -17.74
C VAL A 27 19.10 -4.65 -16.64
N ALA A 28 18.79 -3.37 -16.43
CA ALA A 28 19.35 -2.61 -15.31
C ALA A 28 18.96 -3.22 -13.95
N THR A 29 17.72 -3.70 -13.83
CA THR A 29 17.24 -4.37 -12.61
C THR A 29 17.97 -5.69 -12.35
N VAL A 30 18.17 -6.52 -13.39
CA VAL A 30 18.99 -7.75 -13.30
C VAL A 30 20.41 -7.42 -12.84
N ALA A 31 21.02 -6.39 -13.42
CA ALA A 31 22.36 -5.96 -13.04
C ALA A 31 22.43 -5.48 -11.59
N ARG A 32 21.40 -4.77 -11.10
CA ARG A 32 21.27 -4.37 -9.70
C ARG A 32 21.14 -5.58 -8.77
N ALA A 33 20.23 -6.49 -9.06
CA ALA A 33 20.02 -7.70 -8.27
C ALA A 33 21.30 -8.57 -8.18
N ARG A 34 22.05 -8.69 -9.28
CA ARG A 34 23.35 -9.39 -9.29
C ARG A 34 24.42 -8.68 -8.46
N ARG A 35 24.49 -7.35 -8.50
CA ARG A 35 25.41 -6.59 -7.63
C ARG A 35 25.06 -6.79 -6.17
N ASP A 36 23.78 -6.68 -5.84
CA ASP A 36 23.27 -6.87 -4.49
C ASP A 36 23.46 -8.33 -4.02
N ALA A 37 23.53 -9.31 -4.93
CA ALA A 37 23.89 -10.69 -4.60
C ALA A 37 25.40 -10.90 -4.38
N ALA A 38 26.24 -10.19 -5.15
CA ALA A 38 27.70 -10.33 -5.13
C ALA A 38 28.42 -9.54 -4.02
N GLU A 39 27.74 -8.59 -3.38
CA GLU A 39 28.33 -7.82 -2.28
C GLU A 39 28.74 -8.73 -1.10
N PRO A 40 29.95 -8.58 -0.55
CA PRO A 40 30.42 -9.41 0.56
C PRO A 40 29.57 -9.18 1.81
N SER A 41 29.32 -10.26 2.56
CA SER A 41 28.58 -10.16 3.82
C SER A 41 29.36 -9.29 4.83
N PRO A 42 28.70 -8.67 5.82
CA PRO A 42 29.40 -7.99 6.91
C PRO A 42 30.39 -8.89 7.67
N ALA A 43 30.22 -10.23 7.62
CA ALA A 43 31.12 -11.20 8.20
C ALA A 43 32.43 -11.32 7.41
N ASP A 44 32.39 -11.26 6.07
CA ASP A 44 33.58 -11.34 5.20
C ASP A 44 34.49 -10.11 5.32
N ARG A 45 33.93 -8.96 5.75
CA ARG A 45 34.70 -7.74 6.02
C ARG A 45 35.50 -7.80 7.32
N ARG A 46 35.15 -8.70 8.27
CA ARG A 46 35.87 -8.82 9.55
C ARG A 46 37.21 -9.54 9.44
N GLU A 47 37.47 -10.28 8.36
CA GLU A 47 38.77 -10.93 8.13
C GLU A 47 39.79 -10.04 7.40
N SER A 48 39.40 -8.84 6.93
CA SER A 48 40.24 -8.06 6.01
C SER A 48 40.58 -6.61 6.38
N ALA A 49 40.16 -6.07 7.54
CA ALA A 49 40.56 -4.70 7.92
C ALA A 49 40.74 -4.47 9.43
N ILE A 50 41.99 -4.24 9.84
CA ILE A 50 42.32 -3.41 11.01
C ILE A 50 42.18 -1.95 10.53
N GLY A 51 41.11 -1.26 10.91
CA GLY A 51 41.04 0.20 10.80
C GLY A 51 39.72 0.78 10.27
N VAL A 52 39.15 1.66 11.10
CA VAL A 52 38.12 2.68 10.83
C VAL A 52 36.73 2.14 10.46
N GLU A 53 35.82 2.23 11.44
CA GLU A 53 34.38 2.12 11.25
C GLU A 53 33.88 3.16 10.22
N THR A 54 33.49 2.68 9.06
CA THR A 54 32.37 3.28 8.32
C THR A 54 31.29 2.22 8.26
N ALA A 55 30.25 2.39 9.07
CA ALA A 55 29.04 1.58 8.98
C ALA A 55 28.38 1.83 7.61
N SER A 56 28.79 1.06 6.61
CA SER A 56 27.99 0.81 5.42
C SER A 56 26.73 0.11 5.92
N SER A 57 25.62 0.82 6.04
CA SER A 57 24.31 0.27 6.38
C SER A 57 23.82 -0.62 5.23
N ALA A 58 24.40 -1.82 5.12
CA ALA A 58 23.83 -2.85 4.27
C ALA A 58 22.42 -3.14 4.81
N ASP A 59 21.42 -3.00 3.95
CA ASP A 59 20.05 -3.32 4.29
C ASP A 59 19.99 -4.77 4.81
N PRO A 60 19.60 -5.00 6.10
CA PRO A 60 19.54 -6.32 6.69
C PRO A 60 18.73 -7.31 5.84
N LEU A 61 17.74 -6.80 5.10
CA LEU A 61 16.94 -7.61 4.22
C LEU A 61 17.74 -8.14 3.03
N ILE A 62 18.45 -7.26 2.33
CA ILE A 62 19.27 -7.62 1.17
C ILE A 62 20.31 -8.67 1.60
N ALA A 63 20.86 -8.54 2.81
CA ALA A 63 21.76 -9.52 3.39
C ALA A 63 21.09 -10.91 3.60
N ASP A 64 19.88 -10.96 4.17
CA ASP A 64 19.13 -12.21 4.36
C ASP A 64 18.77 -12.88 3.02
N LEU A 65 18.36 -12.08 2.02
CA LEU A 65 18.04 -12.56 0.67
C LEU A 65 19.25 -13.14 -0.05
N ARG A 66 20.40 -12.47 0.10
CA ARG A 66 21.69 -12.93 -0.41
C ARG A 66 22.08 -14.25 0.25
N ALA A 67 22.02 -14.33 1.58
CA ALA A 67 22.34 -15.54 2.32
C ALA A 67 21.44 -16.73 1.93
N ALA A 68 20.18 -16.48 1.59
CA ALA A 68 19.25 -17.49 1.10
C ALA A 68 19.41 -17.84 -0.39
N GLY A 69 20.32 -17.20 -1.13
CA GLY A 69 20.53 -17.42 -2.57
C GLY A 69 19.40 -16.89 -3.47
N ILE A 70 18.50 -16.08 -2.92
CA ILE A 70 17.27 -15.65 -3.60
C ILE A 70 17.55 -14.52 -4.58
N LEU A 71 18.50 -13.63 -4.28
CA LEU A 71 18.89 -12.56 -5.22
C LEU A 71 19.50 -13.11 -6.50
N ASP A 72 20.42 -14.08 -6.41
CA ASP A 72 21.03 -14.71 -7.58
C ASP A 72 20.01 -15.48 -8.41
N ARG A 73 19.21 -16.33 -7.76
CA ARG A 73 18.16 -17.11 -8.44
C ARG A 73 17.12 -16.20 -9.09
N GLY A 74 16.66 -15.18 -8.36
CA GLY A 74 15.68 -14.22 -8.86
C GLY A 74 16.23 -13.38 -10.01
N ALA A 75 17.49 -12.95 -9.94
CA ALA A 75 18.14 -12.24 -11.03
C ALA A 75 18.29 -13.11 -12.29
N ALA A 76 18.58 -14.39 -12.13
CA ALA A 76 18.60 -15.34 -13.24
C ALA A 76 17.21 -15.55 -13.85
N ALA A 77 16.18 -15.73 -13.03
CA ALA A 77 14.79 -15.83 -13.49
C ALA A 77 14.33 -14.55 -14.20
N LEU A 78 14.67 -13.37 -13.68
CA LEU A 78 14.36 -12.09 -14.32
C LEU A 78 15.10 -11.92 -15.66
N ALA A 79 16.34 -12.41 -15.77
CA ALA A 79 17.07 -12.44 -17.03
C ALA A 79 16.38 -13.34 -18.09
N GLN A 80 15.87 -14.51 -17.68
CA GLN A 80 15.06 -15.35 -18.58
C GLN A 80 13.84 -14.58 -19.11
N VAL A 81 13.18 -13.80 -18.26
CA VAL A 81 12.05 -12.96 -18.68
C VAL A 81 12.49 -11.89 -19.68
N ALA A 82 13.64 -11.25 -19.46
CA ALA A 82 14.22 -10.29 -20.41
C ALA A 82 14.45 -10.93 -21.79
N ASP A 83 14.86 -12.20 -21.83
CA ASP A 83 15.08 -12.98 -23.05
C ASP A 83 13.78 -13.57 -23.66
N GLY A 84 12.62 -13.25 -23.09
CA GLY A 84 11.31 -13.69 -23.59
C GLY A 84 10.83 -15.03 -23.03
N ALA A 85 11.59 -15.68 -22.17
CA ALA A 85 11.20 -16.93 -21.52
C ALA A 85 10.45 -16.69 -20.19
N ALA A 86 9.96 -17.77 -19.57
CA ALA A 86 9.38 -17.74 -18.23
C ALA A 86 10.02 -18.86 -17.39
N PRO A 87 10.27 -18.64 -16.09
CA PRO A 87 10.91 -19.63 -15.23
C PRO A 87 10.01 -20.86 -15.04
N SER A 88 10.54 -22.07 -15.27
CA SER A 88 9.75 -23.30 -15.15
C SER A 88 9.71 -23.88 -13.74
N GLU A 89 10.77 -23.64 -12.95
CA GLU A 89 10.89 -24.20 -11.61
C GLU A 89 10.13 -23.36 -10.58
N PRO A 90 9.33 -23.97 -9.69
CA PRO A 90 8.57 -23.22 -8.67
C PRO A 90 9.44 -22.30 -7.79
N ALA A 91 10.67 -22.72 -7.52
CA ALA A 91 11.60 -21.92 -6.72
C ALA A 91 12.17 -20.71 -7.48
N ASP A 92 12.26 -20.78 -8.80
CA ASP A 92 12.65 -19.64 -9.65
C ASP A 92 11.49 -18.65 -9.79
N VAL A 93 10.25 -19.15 -9.90
CA VAL A 93 9.02 -18.33 -9.85
C VAL A 93 8.96 -17.55 -8.54
N ALA A 94 9.11 -18.22 -7.41
CA ALA A 94 9.11 -17.57 -6.09
C ALA A 94 10.26 -16.56 -5.92
N ALA A 95 11.46 -16.86 -6.46
CA ALA A 95 12.57 -15.93 -6.44
C ALA A 95 12.35 -14.71 -7.34
N LEU A 96 11.69 -14.89 -8.49
CA LEU A 96 11.29 -13.80 -9.37
C LEU A 96 10.25 -12.89 -8.71
N GLU A 97 9.24 -13.46 -8.03
CA GLU A 97 8.28 -12.70 -7.21
C GLU A 97 9.01 -11.84 -6.18
N ALA A 98 10.01 -12.40 -5.49
CA ALA A 98 10.81 -11.65 -4.53
C ALA A 98 11.52 -10.45 -5.14
N ILE A 99 12.08 -10.58 -6.35
CA ILE A 99 12.73 -9.49 -7.09
C ILE A 99 11.72 -8.42 -7.48
N ILE A 100 10.55 -8.82 -7.97
CA ILE A 100 9.46 -7.90 -8.32
C ILE A 100 9.03 -7.08 -7.12
N LEU A 101 8.87 -7.73 -5.97
CA LEU A 101 8.47 -7.07 -4.73
C LEU A 101 9.54 -6.13 -4.19
N LEU A 102 10.80 -6.57 -4.17
CA LEU A 102 11.91 -5.80 -3.63
C LEU A 102 12.18 -4.54 -4.43
N TYR A 103 12.21 -4.65 -5.76
CA TYR A 103 12.64 -3.56 -6.62
C TYR A 103 11.50 -2.86 -7.35
N GLY A 104 10.46 -3.61 -7.73
CA GLY A 104 9.39 -3.11 -8.58
C GLY A 104 8.23 -2.51 -7.79
N ARG A 105 7.96 -2.98 -6.58
CA ARG A 105 6.82 -2.56 -5.76
C ARG A 105 7.24 -2.24 -4.31
N PRO A 106 8.06 -1.19 -4.12
CA PRO A 106 8.54 -0.80 -2.80
C PRO A 106 7.38 -0.34 -1.89
N ALA A 107 7.63 -0.34 -0.58
CA ALA A 107 6.75 0.30 0.40
C ALA A 107 7.58 1.30 1.22
N LEU A 108 7.69 2.52 0.69
CA LEU A 108 8.54 3.56 1.23
C LEU A 108 8.03 4.03 2.60
N LEU A 109 8.96 4.18 3.54
CA LEU A 109 8.67 4.78 4.84
C LEU A 109 8.30 6.24 4.65
N ILE A 110 7.29 6.68 5.40
CA ILE A 110 6.97 8.09 5.56
C ILE A 110 7.47 8.53 6.92
N THR A 111 8.20 9.65 6.93
CA THR A 111 8.72 10.30 8.15
C THR A 111 8.65 11.80 7.97
N GLY A 112 8.04 12.50 8.94
CA GLY A 112 7.95 13.96 8.92
C GLY A 112 7.03 14.50 7.82
N GLY A 113 6.01 13.74 7.44
CA GLY A 113 5.06 14.10 6.39
C GLY A 113 5.60 13.98 4.96
N THR A 114 6.73 13.30 4.76
CA THR A 114 7.31 13.04 3.43
C THR A 114 8.01 11.67 3.38
N PHE A 115 8.57 11.31 2.23
CA PHE A 115 9.27 10.03 1.98
C PHE A 115 10.74 10.25 1.57
N ASP A 116 11.60 9.24 1.69
CA ASP A 116 13.00 9.36 1.27
C ASP A 116 13.19 9.38 -0.26
N THR A 117 14.43 9.23 -0.72
CA THR A 117 14.74 9.15 -2.15
C THR A 117 14.08 7.91 -2.76
N PRO A 118 13.25 8.06 -3.82
CA PRO A 118 12.63 6.91 -4.46
C PRO A 118 13.64 5.97 -5.10
N PRO A 119 13.31 4.67 -5.22
CA PRO A 119 14.15 3.72 -5.95
C PRO A 119 14.12 4.01 -7.45
N PRO A 120 15.09 3.49 -8.23
CA PRO A 120 15.26 3.84 -9.64
C PRO A 120 14.03 3.63 -10.54
N ASP A 121 13.20 2.61 -10.27
CA ASP A 121 11.98 2.33 -11.04
C ASP A 121 10.80 3.28 -10.69
N TRP A 122 11.00 4.15 -9.68
CA TRP A 122 10.01 5.08 -9.13
C TRP A 122 10.58 6.50 -8.92
N VAL A 123 11.64 6.88 -9.64
CA VAL A 123 12.27 8.22 -9.51
C VAL A 123 11.29 9.37 -9.73
N GLN A 124 10.30 9.18 -10.59
CA GLN A 124 9.24 10.13 -10.90
C GLN A 124 8.40 10.52 -9.66
N LEU A 125 8.37 9.71 -8.60
CA LEU A 125 7.73 10.11 -7.34
C LEU A 125 8.35 11.40 -6.78
N ALA A 126 9.64 11.65 -7.01
CA ALA A 126 10.31 12.87 -6.57
C ALA A 126 9.75 14.12 -7.27
N ASP A 127 9.36 13.99 -8.54
CA ASP A 127 8.77 15.09 -9.33
C ASP A 127 7.37 15.48 -8.84
N HIS A 128 6.67 14.55 -8.18
CA HIS A 128 5.32 14.74 -7.62
C HIS A 128 5.32 14.90 -6.10
N ARG A 129 6.48 15.12 -5.46
CA ARG A 129 6.63 15.10 -4.00
C ARG A 129 5.67 16.01 -3.25
N GLU A 130 5.49 17.26 -3.69
CA GLU A 130 4.61 18.21 -3.00
C GLU A 130 3.14 17.73 -2.99
N SER A 131 2.67 17.19 -4.11
CA SER A 131 1.33 16.61 -4.22
C SER A 131 1.18 15.39 -3.31
N ILE A 132 2.18 14.50 -3.34
CA ILE A 132 2.21 13.30 -2.49
C ILE A 132 2.24 13.68 -1.01
N ASP A 133 3.04 14.67 -0.59
CA ASP A 133 3.08 15.16 0.80
C ASP A 133 1.70 15.70 1.24
N GLY A 134 0.97 16.36 0.34
CA GLY A 134 -0.43 16.76 0.57
C GLY A 134 -1.33 15.56 0.85
N VAL A 135 -1.24 14.50 0.03
CA VAL A 135 -1.96 13.24 0.27
C VAL A 135 -1.56 12.60 1.59
N ILE A 136 -0.27 12.51 1.89
CA ILE A 136 0.27 11.93 3.12
C ILE A 136 -0.34 12.59 4.36
N ARG A 137 -0.48 13.91 4.36
CA ARG A 137 -1.09 14.65 5.46
C ARG A 137 -2.58 14.34 5.64
N ALA A 138 -3.30 14.09 4.55
CA ALA A 138 -4.73 13.81 4.56
C ALA A 138 -5.09 12.36 4.92
N VAL A 139 -4.12 11.45 4.90
CA VAL A 139 -4.30 10.03 5.27
C VAL A 139 -4.02 9.81 6.75
N ALA A 140 -4.94 9.11 7.43
CA ALA A 140 -4.85 8.76 8.84
C ALA A 140 -5.01 7.25 9.08
N ARG A 141 -4.39 6.78 10.16
CA ARG A 141 -4.58 5.41 10.66
C ARG A 141 -5.88 5.34 11.44
N VAL A 142 -6.80 4.47 11.03
CA VAL A 142 -8.01 4.17 11.81
C VAL A 142 -7.65 3.11 12.85
N GLU A 143 -7.81 3.45 14.12
CA GLU A 143 -7.54 2.59 15.27
C GLU A 143 -8.85 2.23 15.96
N VAL A 144 -9.14 0.93 16.01
CA VAL A 144 -10.34 0.42 16.68
C VAL A 144 -9.92 -0.47 17.85
N THR A 145 -10.54 -0.24 19.01
CA THR A 145 -10.33 -1.07 20.20
C THR A 145 -11.64 -1.79 20.56
N PRO A 146 -11.99 -2.90 19.89
CA PRO A 146 -13.08 -3.77 20.29
C PRO A 146 -12.73 -4.58 21.55
N PRO A 147 -13.72 -4.97 22.37
CA PRO A 147 -13.53 -5.95 23.44
C PRO A 147 -13.08 -7.31 22.86
N PRO A 148 -12.13 -8.04 23.49
CA PRO A 148 -11.43 -7.77 24.75
C PRO A 148 -10.01 -7.15 24.56
N ASN A 149 -9.85 -6.11 23.74
CA ASN A 149 -8.61 -5.33 23.44
C ASN A 149 -7.81 -5.72 22.20
N SER A 150 -8.43 -6.34 21.19
CA SER A 150 -7.75 -6.58 19.91
C SER A 150 -7.63 -5.28 19.11
N ARG A 151 -6.49 -4.58 19.19
CA ARG A 151 -6.28 -3.35 18.41
C ARG A 151 -6.29 -3.66 16.92
N TRP A 152 -7.33 -3.18 16.26
CA TRP A 152 -7.48 -3.25 14.83
C TRP A 152 -6.99 -1.97 14.18
N VAL A 153 -6.29 -2.11 13.06
CA VAL A 153 -5.71 -0.99 12.31
C VAL A 153 -6.23 -1.07 10.88
N ALA A 154 -6.72 0.05 10.40
CA ALA A 154 -7.09 0.28 9.02
C ALA A 154 -6.61 1.67 8.59
N THR A 155 -6.99 2.10 7.39
CA THR A 155 -6.66 3.40 6.84
C THR A 155 -7.95 4.16 6.50
N GLY A 156 -7.89 5.48 6.58
CA GLY A 156 -8.89 6.37 6.00
C GLY A 156 -8.23 7.66 5.53
N PHE A 157 -8.90 8.39 4.66
CA PHE A 157 -8.40 9.66 4.14
C PHE A 157 -9.48 10.73 4.12
N LEU A 158 -9.07 11.97 4.36
CA LEU A 158 -9.94 13.14 4.45
C LEU A 158 -10.54 13.47 3.07
N VAL A 159 -11.87 13.50 2.96
CA VAL A 159 -12.61 13.76 1.71
C VAL A 159 -13.54 14.97 1.78
N ALA A 160 -13.83 15.43 2.99
CA ALA A 160 -14.43 16.74 3.27
C ALA A 160 -13.96 17.20 4.67
N PRO A 161 -14.16 18.48 5.07
CA PRO A 161 -13.76 18.95 6.39
C PRO A 161 -14.37 18.09 7.51
N GLY A 162 -13.53 17.42 8.30
CA GLY A 162 -13.94 16.53 9.38
C GLY A 162 -14.54 15.18 8.93
N VAL A 163 -14.46 14.84 7.64
CA VAL A 163 -15.03 13.59 7.08
C VAL A 163 -13.94 12.75 6.43
N LEU A 164 -13.74 11.53 6.92
CA LEU A 164 -12.87 10.55 6.29
C LEU A 164 -13.68 9.51 5.54
N MET A 165 -13.14 9.09 4.40
CA MET A 165 -13.57 7.89 3.70
C MET A 165 -12.72 6.71 4.16
N THR A 166 -13.38 5.57 4.39
CA THR A 166 -12.76 4.27 4.68
C THR A 166 -13.66 3.15 4.15
N ASN A 167 -13.36 1.88 4.41
CA ASN A 167 -14.21 0.78 3.95
C ASN A 167 -15.42 0.52 4.85
N ARG A 168 -16.47 -0.07 4.28
CA ARG A 168 -17.63 -0.56 5.02
C ARG A 168 -17.24 -1.66 5.99
N HIS A 169 -16.35 -2.58 5.62
CA HIS A 169 -15.91 -3.61 6.57
C HIS A 169 -15.10 -3.03 7.73
N VAL A 170 -14.57 -1.82 7.59
CA VAL A 170 -13.87 -1.11 8.69
C VAL A 170 -14.84 -0.64 9.75
N THR A 171 -15.95 -0.04 9.35
CA THR A 171 -16.94 0.45 10.30
C THR A 171 -17.63 -0.68 11.07
N LYS A 172 -17.78 -1.87 10.48
CA LYS A 172 -18.32 -3.07 11.16
C LYS A 172 -17.57 -3.45 12.44
N ALA A 173 -16.31 -3.03 12.59
CA ALA A 173 -15.54 -3.28 13.81
C ALA A 173 -15.97 -2.42 15.01
N PHE A 174 -16.69 -1.31 14.79
CA PHE A 174 -17.06 -0.36 15.85
C PHE A 174 -18.45 0.27 15.71
N ALA A 175 -19.22 -0.11 14.71
CA ALA A 175 -20.57 0.38 14.49
C ALA A 175 -21.49 -0.75 14.02
N ALA A 176 -22.77 -0.61 14.32
CA ALA A 176 -23.84 -1.50 13.88
C ALA A 176 -24.83 -0.74 12.99
N GLY A 177 -25.40 -1.43 12.00
CA GLY A 177 -26.32 -0.86 11.02
C GLY A 177 -25.73 -0.78 9.61
N ASP A 178 -26.49 -0.19 8.69
CA ASP A 178 -26.13 0.06 7.30
C ASP A 178 -26.80 1.34 6.78
N GLY A 179 -26.43 1.77 5.57
CA GLY A 179 -26.91 3.04 5.02
C GLY A 179 -26.56 4.20 5.94
N VAL A 180 -27.56 5.01 6.28
CA VAL A 180 -27.44 6.12 7.25
C VAL A 180 -27.94 5.76 8.65
N GLU A 181 -28.54 4.58 8.82
CA GLU A 181 -29.05 4.11 10.12
C GLU A 181 -27.93 3.36 10.86
N VAL A 182 -26.88 4.09 11.24
CA VAL A 182 -25.69 3.53 11.87
C VAL A 182 -25.55 4.02 13.30
N THR A 183 -25.20 3.13 14.22
CA THR A 183 -24.95 3.46 15.63
C THR A 183 -23.57 2.97 16.04
N LEU A 184 -22.78 3.86 16.64
CA LEU A 184 -21.50 3.50 17.24
C LEU A 184 -21.71 2.51 18.39
N GLY A 185 -20.86 1.48 18.46
CA GLY A 185 -20.90 0.50 19.53
C GLY A 185 -20.57 1.15 20.87
N ALA A 186 -21.45 1.02 21.86
CA ALA A 186 -21.34 1.69 23.17
C ALA A 186 -19.98 1.42 23.87
N ASP A 187 -19.43 0.22 23.71
CA ASP A 187 -18.17 -0.19 24.32
C ASP A 187 -16.96 -0.12 23.37
N THR A 188 -17.16 0.33 22.12
CA THR A 188 -16.08 0.40 21.13
C THR A 188 -15.61 1.82 20.92
N ARG A 189 -14.30 2.04 21.06
CA ARG A 189 -13.68 3.33 20.74
C ARG A 189 -12.93 3.23 19.42
N ALA A 190 -13.31 4.08 18.48
CA ALA A 190 -12.59 4.30 17.23
C ALA A 190 -11.93 5.68 17.25
N ARG A 191 -10.68 5.74 16.80
CA ARG A 191 -9.86 6.95 16.70
C ARG A 191 -9.14 6.97 15.36
N VAL A 192 -8.73 8.15 14.94
CA VAL A 192 -7.83 8.33 13.79
C VAL A 192 -6.51 8.92 14.26
N ASP A 193 -5.38 8.47 13.72
CA ASP A 193 -4.04 9.02 13.98
C ASP A 193 -3.39 9.48 12.68
N TYR A 194 -3.28 10.80 12.48
CA TYR A 194 -2.67 11.38 11.28
C TYR A 194 -1.14 11.29 11.28
N ALA A 195 -0.52 11.12 12.46
CA ALA A 195 0.93 11.14 12.64
C ALA A 195 1.51 9.73 12.83
N ALA A 196 0.79 8.69 12.43
CA ALA A 196 1.20 7.29 12.53
C ALA A 196 2.34 6.90 11.56
N GLU A 197 3.36 7.73 11.46
CA GLU A 197 4.52 7.64 10.57
C GLU A 197 5.68 6.89 11.23
N HIS A 198 6.70 6.54 10.44
CA HIS A 198 7.90 5.92 10.97
C HIS A 198 8.69 6.90 11.83
N ALA A 199 9.14 6.43 13.00
CA ALA A 199 9.86 7.20 14.02
C ALA A 199 9.11 8.44 14.55
N ALA A 200 7.78 8.51 14.39
CA ALA A 200 6.97 9.59 14.93
C ALA A 200 7.06 9.65 16.47
N VAL A 201 7.44 10.82 16.99
CA VAL A 201 7.52 11.10 18.44
C VAL A 201 6.26 11.77 19.00
N THR A 202 5.36 12.20 18.11
CA THR A 202 4.07 12.82 18.42
C THR A 202 2.94 12.04 17.78
N SER A 203 1.75 12.04 18.40
CA SER A 203 0.53 11.48 17.80
C SER A 203 -0.51 12.57 17.61
N VAL A 204 -1.21 12.56 16.48
CA VAL A 204 -2.32 13.46 16.21
C VAL A 204 -3.57 12.61 16.19
N ARG A 205 -4.16 12.40 17.37
CA ARG A 205 -5.32 11.52 17.54
C ARG A 205 -6.61 12.29 17.72
N LEU A 206 -7.60 11.96 16.89
CA LEU A 206 -8.96 12.50 16.98
C LEU A 206 -9.93 11.33 17.15
N ASP A 207 -10.98 11.54 17.95
CA ASP A 207 -12.05 10.54 18.11
C ASP A 207 -12.92 10.49 16.84
N VAL A 208 -13.33 9.27 16.45
CA VAL A 208 -14.41 9.10 15.50
C VAL A 208 -15.71 9.40 16.23
N THR A 209 -16.40 10.46 15.82
CA THR A 209 -17.59 10.96 16.51
C THR A 209 -18.87 10.38 15.93
N ASP A 210 -18.86 9.95 14.67
CA ASP A 210 -20.02 9.38 14.00
C ASP A 210 -19.64 8.52 12.79
N VAL A 211 -20.56 7.65 12.35
CA VAL A 211 -20.53 7.01 11.03
C VAL A 211 -21.64 7.65 10.20
N LEU A 212 -21.25 8.55 9.31
CA LEU A 212 -22.17 9.37 8.50
C LEU A 212 -22.96 8.53 7.49
N GLY A 213 -22.34 7.44 7.01
CA GLY A 213 -23.06 6.44 6.25
C GLY A 213 -22.17 5.32 5.73
N ILE A 214 -22.80 4.20 5.43
CA ILE A 214 -22.20 2.99 4.89
C ILE A 214 -22.85 2.73 3.53
N HIS A 215 -22.05 2.69 2.48
CA HIS A 215 -22.55 2.49 1.13
C HIS A 215 -23.18 1.08 1.00
N PRO A 216 -24.40 0.95 0.42
CA PRO A 216 -25.11 -0.33 0.35
C PRO A 216 -24.43 -1.32 -0.59
N GLU A 217 -23.95 -0.83 -1.72
CA GLU A 217 -23.25 -1.64 -2.73
C GLU A 217 -21.76 -1.70 -2.42
N TYR A 218 -20.99 -0.65 -2.68
CA TYR A 218 -19.54 -0.63 -2.54
C TYR A 218 -19.04 -0.77 -1.09
N ASP A 219 -17.80 -1.26 -0.95
CA ASP A 219 -17.13 -1.39 0.35
C ASP A 219 -16.56 -0.04 0.81
N LEU A 220 -17.46 0.90 1.07
CA LEU A 220 -17.19 2.31 1.34
C LEU A 220 -18.04 2.77 2.53
N ALA A 221 -17.44 3.59 3.38
CA ALA A 221 -18.12 4.30 4.45
C ALA A 221 -17.51 5.68 4.67
N LEU A 222 -18.34 6.60 5.16
CA LEU A 222 -17.94 7.93 5.61
C LEU A 222 -18.02 8.00 7.13
N ILE A 223 -16.97 8.51 7.75
CA ILE A 223 -16.90 8.69 9.20
C ILE A 223 -16.61 10.15 9.54
N ALA A 224 -17.24 10.66 10.59
CA ALA A 224 -16.95 11.98 11.14
C ALA A 224 -15.87 11.87 12.20
N VAL A 225 -14.92 12.81 12.19
CA VAL A 225 -13.87 12.91 13.20
C VAL A 225 -13.97 14.24 13.94
N GLY A 226 -13.62 14.20 15.23
CA GLY A 226 -13.56 15.40 16.06
C GLY A 226 -12.48 16.39 15.59
N SER A 227 -12.41 17.53 16.27
CA SER A 227 -11.38 18.56 16.05
C SER A 227 -10.48 18.71 17.27
N SER A 228 -9.31 19.32 17.07
CA SER A 228 -8.37 19.65 18.15
C SER A 228 -7.74 21.01 17.88
N ALA A 229 -7.67 21.87 18.90
CA ALA A 229 -7.00 23.18 18.77
C ALA A 229 -5.49 23.06 18.50
N ALA A 230 -4.89 21.89 18.77
CA ALA A 230 -3.49 21.61 18.54
C ALA A 230 -3.20 21.01 17.15
N PHE A 231 -4.24 20.81 16.33
CA PHE A 231 -4.10 20.22 15.00
C PHE A 231 -5.02 20.91 14.00
N GLU A 232 -4.41 21.54 12.99
CA GLU A 232 -5.11 22.02 11.82
C GLU A 232 -5.15 20.90 10.77
N PRO A 233 -6.34 20.39 10.39
CA PRO A 233 -6.45 19.36 9.37
C PRO A 233 -6.04 19.91 8.01
N PRO A 234 -5.39 19.10 7.15
CA PRO A 234 -5.04 19.52 5.79
C PRO A 234 -6.30 19.71 4.93
N PRO A 235 -6.17 20.30 3.73
CA PRO A 235 -7.23 20.28 2.73
C PRO A 235 -7.69 18.83 2.42
N PRO A 236 -9.00 18.59 2.25
CA PRO A 236 -9.50 17.29 1.82
C PRO A 236 -9.00 16.90 0.43
N LEU A 237 -8.88 15.59 0.20
CA LEU A 237 -8.50 15.06 -1.10
C LEU A 237 -9.65 15.13 -2.10
N THR A 238 -9.31 15.45 -3.34
CA THR A 238 -10.27 15.51 -4.44
C THR A 238 -10.34 14.16 -5.15
N LEU A 239 -11.56 13.69 -5.40
CA LEU A 239 -11.82 12.47 -6.15
C LEU A 239 -11.80 12.77 -7.65
N ALA A 240 -11.41 11.80 -8.47
CA ALA A 240 -11.54 11.93 -9.92
C ALA A 240 -13.02 11.94 -10.33
N GLY A 241 -13.45 12.95 -11.08
CA GLY A 241 -14.82 13.08 -11.59
C GLY A 241 -15.10 12.26 -12.85
N GLU A 242 -14.07 11.72 -13.50
CA GLU A 242 -14.18 10.95 -14.73
C GLU A 242 -13.22 9.76 -14.70
N GLU A 243 -13.50 8.76 -15.54
CA GLU A 243 -12.58 7.63 -15.73
C GLU A 243 -11.26 8.12 -16.35
N PRO A 244 -10.09 7.78 -15.77
CA PRO A 244 -8.81 8.07 -16.39
C PRO A 244 -8.74 7.54 -17.82
N ALA A 245 -8.22 8.35 -18.75
CA ALA A 245 -8.20 8.04 -20.18
C ALA A 245 -7.50 6.71 -20.52
N GLN A 246 -6.51 6.32 -19.70
CA GLN A 246 -5.85 5.02 -19.76
C GLN A 246 -5.74 4.47 -18.33
N LEU A 247 -6.47 3.40 -18.04
CA LEU A 247 -6.37 2.71 -16.75
C LEU A 247 -5.27 1.64 -16.73
N ASP A 248 -5.12 0.85 -17.79
CA ASP A 248 -4.10 -0.21 -17.80
C ASP A 248 -2.69 0.38 -17.90
N GLY A 249 -1.84 0.00 -16.95
CA GLY A 249 -0.50 0.54 -16.79
C GLY A 249 -0.43 1.93 -16.14
N LEU A 250 -1.56 2.54 -15.77
CA LEU A 250 -1.60 3.86 -15.14
C LEU A 250 -0.77 3.85 -13.85
N GLU A 251 0.16 4.80 -13.72
CA GLU A 251 0.97 4.90 -12.50
C GLU A 251 0.13 5.47 -11.36
N VAL A 252 0.05 4.67 -10.29
CA VAL A 252 -0.74 4.97 -9.11
C VAL A 252 0.09 4.74 -7.87
N TYR A 253 -0.36 5.30 -6.76
CA TYR A 253 0.19 4.96 -5.47
C TYR A 253 -0.90 4.83 -4.41
N VAL A 254 -0.57 4.08 -3.38
CA VAL A 254 -1.39 3.92 -2.18
C VAL A 254 -0.67 4.53 -1.00
N VAL A 255 -1.39 5.29 -0.17
CA VAL A 255 -0.90 5.71 1.14
C VAL A 255 -1.71 4.98 2.21
N GLY A 256 -1.05 4.17 3.03
CA GLY A 256 -1.73 3.28 3.96
C GLY A 256 -0.90 2.82 5.15
N HIS A 257 -1.52 2.00 6.01
CA HIS A 257 -0.93 1.49 7.24
C HIS A 257 -0.83 -0.04 7.21
N PRO A 258 0.10 -0.60 6.41
CA PRO A 258 0.30 -2.04 6.33
C PRO A 258 0.64 -2.64 7.69
N VAL A 259 0.01 -3.75 8.02
CA VAL A 259 0.17 -4.48 9.28
C VAL A 259 0.51 -5.93 9.02
N GLN A 260 1.37 -6.47 9.88
CA GLN A 260 1.72 -7.87 9.84
C GLN A 260 0.54 -8.75 10.30
N ASP A 261 0.09 -9.64 9.43
CA ASP A 261 -0.70 -10.82 9.79
C ASP A 261 0.17 -12.07 9.55
N GLY A 262 0.55 -12.73 10.65
CA GLY A 262 1.42 -13.91 10.62
C GLY A 262 0.75 -15.21 10.17
N GLN A 263 -0.57 -15.21 9.93
CA GLN A 263 -1.31 -16.40 9.51
C GLN A 263 -1.64 -16.42 8.01
N ARG A 264 -1.73 -15.26 7.37
CA ARG A 264 -2.25 -15.14 5.99
C ARG A 264 -1.16 -15.09 4.91
N ASN A 265 0.09 -14.91 5.33
CA ASN A 265 1.08 -14.26 4.50
C ASN A 265 2.43 -14.97 4.59
N ASP A 266 3.14 -15.09 3.45
CA ASP A 266 4.51 -15.60 3.49
C ASP A 266 5.39 -14.61 4.26
N ALA A 267 5.78 -15.00 5.48
CA ALA A 267 6.54 -14.19 6.43
C ALA A 267 7.79 -13.59 5.79
N VAL A 268 8.37 -14.30 4.83
CA VAL A 268 9.58 -13.89 4.13
C VAL A 268 9.30 -12.74 3.16
N HIS A 269 8.18 -12.75 2.42
CA HIS A 269 7.74 -11.63 1.57
C HIS A 269 7.30 -10.39 2.37
N MET A 270 6.66 -10.59 3.52
CA MET A 270 6.28 -9.48 4.41
C MET A 270 7.51 -8.76 5.00
N MET A 271 8.49 -9.54 5.45
CA MET A 271 9.73 -9.01 5.98
C MET A 271 10.50 -8.22 4.92
N ARG A 272 10.36 -8.62 3.64
CA ARG A 272 11.01 -7.97 2.49
C ARG A 272 10.46 -6.59 2.18
N ILE A 273 9.19 -6.51 1.84
CA ILE A 273 8.60 -5.26 1.32
C ILE A 273 8.57 -4.17 2.39
N PHE A 274 8.33 -4.58 3.64
CA PHE A 274 8.03 -3.67 4.73
C PHE A 274 9.18 -3.56 5.73
N GLU A 275 10.38 -4.08 5.41
CA GLU A 275 11.59 -3.93 6.22
C GLU A 275 11.38 -4.31 7.71
N ARG A 276 10.45 -5.24 7.98
CA ARG A 276 10.01 -5.63 9.34
C ARG A 276 9.39 -4.51 10.18
N ILE A 277 9.16 -3.34 9.60
CA ILE A 277 8.48 -2.20 10.24
C ILE A 277 7.01 -2.28 9.81
N PHE A 278 6.06 -2.25 10.75
CA PHE A 278 4.63 -2.37 10.43
C PHE A 278 3.81 -1.37 11.24
N ARG A 279 2.54 -1.21 10.87
CA ARG A 279 1.57 -0.28 11.48
C ARG A 279 1.94 1.19 11.30
N VAL A 280 2.97 1.50 10.51
CA VAL A 280 3.34 2.88 10.15
C VAL A 280 2.78 3.23 8.78
N LYS A 281 2.55 4.52 8.54
CA LYS A 281 2.14 5.08 7.26
C LYS A 281 3.23 4.82 6.22
N ARG A 282 2.82 4.39 5.03
CA ARG A 282 3.71 4.10 3.91
C ARG A 282 3.18 4.64 2.60
N LEU A 283 4.12 4.95 1.71
CA LEU A 283 3.86 5.23 0.30
C LEU A 283 4.18 3.97 -0.51
N GLN A 284 3.17 3.42 -1.19
CA GLN A 284 3.22 2.13 -1.87
C GLN A 284 2.88 2.34 -3.36
N PRO A 285 3.85 2.70 -4.20
CA PRO A 285 3.62 2.90 -5.62
C PRO A 285 3.35 1.58 -6.37
N GLY A 286 2.65 1.67 -7.49
CA GLY A 286 2.28 0.56 -8.35
C GLY A 286 1.59 1.04 -9.63
N ARG A 287 0.98 0.11 -10.35
CA ARG A 287 0.23 0.39 -11.57
C ARG A 287 -1.19 -0.14 -11.45
N SER A 288 -2.12 0.55 -12.07
CA SER A 288 -3.45 -0.01 -12.32
C SER A 288 -3.39 -1.05 -13.44
N SER A 289 -4.22 -2.07 -13.34
CA SER A 289 -4.41 -3.11 -14.36
C SER A 289 -5.78 -3.02 -15.02
N GLY A 290 -6.41 -1.83 -14.99
CA GLY A 290 -7.74 -1.64 -15.55
C GLY A 290 -8.89 -2.05 -14.62
N MET A 291 -10.09 -2.10 -15.21
CA MET A 291 -11.30 -2.61 -14.56
C MET A 291 -11.34 -4.13 -14.61
N THR A 292 -11.79 -4.76 -13.53
CA THR A 292 -12.00 -6.21 -13.43
C THR A 292 -13.32 -6.52 -12.74
N THR A 293 -13.72 -7.79 -12.74
CA THR A 293 -14.78 -8.28 -11.87
C THR A 293 -14.17 -8.88 -10.61
N TYR A 294 -14.69 -8.50 -9.43
CA TYR A 294 -14.35 -9.09 -8.14
C TYR A 294 -15.64 -9.18 -7.30
N ASP A 295 -15.94 -10.36 -6.76
CA ASP A 295 -17.19 -10.63 -6.03
C ASP A 295 -18.43 -10.09 -6.77
N TYR A 296 -18.54 -10.43 -8.07
CA TYR A 296 -19.61 -10.02 -8.97
C TYR A 296 -19.73 -8.51 -9.23
N ARG A 297 -18.73 -7.70 -8.88
CA ARG A 297 -18.72 -6.24 -9.05
C ARG A 297 -17.60 -5.78 -9.95
N SER A 298 -17.86 -4.72 -10.71
CA SER A 298 -16.84 -4.05 -11.51
C SER A 298 -15.99 -3.13 -10.61
N VAL A 299 -14.71 -3.47 -10.46
CA VAL A 299 -13.77 -2.81 -9.54
C VAL A 299 -12.47 -2.43 -10.25
N LEU A 300 -11.75 -1.45 -9.72
CA LEU A 300 -10.42 -1.07 -10.21
C LEU A 300 -9.38 -2.07 -9.70
N ALA A 301 -8.58 -2.64 -10.59
CA ALA A 301 -7.42 -3.45 -10.23
C ALA A 301 -6.13 -2.61 -10.16
N HIS A 302 -5.27 -2.92 -9.20
CA HIS A 302 -3.93 -2.35 -9.10
C HIS A 302 -2.93 -3.32 -8.47
N ASP A 303 -1.64 -3.02 -8.56
CA ASP A 303 -0.58 -3.91 -8.11
C ASP A 303 0.38 -3.32 -7.06
N CYS A 304 -0.01 -2.23 -6.39
CA CYS A 304 0.68 -1.67 -5.22
C CYS A 304 0.92 -2.75 -4.15
N SER A 305 1.96 -2.63 -3.33
CA SER A 305 2.27 -3.61 -2.28
C SER A 305 1.46 -3.34 -1.01
N THR A 306 0.21 -3.80 -0.96
CA THR A 306 -0.69 -3.65 0.19
C THR A 306 -0.67 -4.87 1.11
N LEU A 307 -1.12 -4.64 2.34
CA LEU A 307 -1.32 -5.62 3.41
C LEU A 307 -2.61 -5.33 4.14
N TRP A 308 -3.03 -6.28 4.98
CA TRP A 308 -3.96 -6.01 6.07
C TRP A 308 -3.63 -4.67 6.76
N GLY A 309 -4.64 -3.83 6.97
CA GLY A 309 -4.49 -2.44 7.43
C GLY A 309 -4.38 -1.37 6.33
N ASN A 310 -4.17 -1.76 5.07
CA ASN A 310 -4.37 -0.86 3.91
C ASN A 310 -5.85 -0.75 3.52
N SER A 311 -6.74 -1.57 4.07
CA SER A 311 -8.18 -1.36 3.92
C SER A 311 -8.52 0.10 4.22
N GLY A 312 -9.06 0.79 3.22
CA GLY A 312 -9.49 2.18 3.28
C GLY A 312 -8.44 3.17 2.81
N SER A 313 -7.29 2.70 2.32
CA SER A 313 -6.29 3.56 1.69
C SER A 313 -6.79 4.14 0.36
N CYS A 314 -6.42 5.38 0.08
CA CYS A 314 -6.65 6.01 -1.22
C CYS A 314 -5.72 5.41 -2.29
N VAL A 315 -6.28 5.09 -3.46
CA VAL A 315 -5.53 4.83 -4.70
C VAL A 315 -5.52 6.13 -5.48
N VAL A 316 -4.33 6.71 -5.66
CA VAL A 316 -4.13 8.04 -6.25
C VAL A 316 -3.42 7.90 -7.58
N GLU A 317 -3.93 8.57 -8.61
CA GLU A 317 -3.22 8.72 -9.88
C GLU A 317 -2.03 9.65 -9.69
N LEU A 318 -0.83 9.19 -10.07
CA LEU A 318 0.42 9.90 -9.80
C LEU A 318 0.46 11.30 -10.44
N THR A 319 0.07 11.40 -11.71
CA THR A 319 0.20 12.63 -12.50
C THR A 319 -0.76 13.73 -12.04
N THR A 320 -2.01 13.37 -11.75
CA THR A 320 -3.06 14.35 -11.41
C THR A 320 -3.18 14.59 -9.91
N GLY A 321 -2.67 13.67 -9.08
CA GLY A 321 -2.86 13.71 -7.63
C GLY A 321 -4.30 13.44 -7.18
N ARG A 322 -5.19 13.02 -8.09
CA ARG A 322 -6.60 12.74 -7.79
C ARG A 322 -6.77 11.33 -7.27
N VAL A 323 -7.68 11.17 -6.31
CA VAL A 323 -8.05 9.84 -5.81
C VAL A 323 -8.98 9.17 -6.81
N ILE A 324 -8.53 8.08 -7.42
CA ILE A 324 -9.31 7.30 -8.37
C ILE A 324 -9.98 6.10 -7.71
N GLY A 325 -9.47 5.64 -6.56
CA GLY A 325 -9.99 4.44 -5.91
C GLY A 325 -9.89 4.41 -4.40
N LEU A 326 -10.75 3.61 -3.77
CA LEU A 326 -10.69 3.22 -2.37
C LEU A 326 -10.28 1.75 -2.28
N HIS A 327 -9.05 1.48 -1.87
CA HIS A 327 -8.55 0.10 -1.72
C HIS A 327 -9.35 -0.64 -0.63
N PHE A 328 -9.75 -1.88 -0.90
CA PHE A 328 -10.54 -2.66 0.04
C PHE A 328 -10.16 -4.13 0.15
N GLY A 329 -9.36 -4.66 -0.78
CA GLY A 329 -8.92 -6.05 -0.73
C GLY A 329 -8.02 -6.43 -1.89
N GLY A 330 -7.78 -7.73 -2.03
CA GLY A 330 -7.01 -8.31 -3.12
C GLY A 330 -7.14 -9.83 -3.14
N GLU A 331 -6.72 -10.41 -4.25
CA GLU A 331 -6.54 -11.85 -4.43
C GLU A 331 -5.04 -12.14 -4.51
N TYR A 332 -4.61 -13.17 -3.79
CA TYR A 332 -3.20 -13.56 -3.74
C TYR A 332 -2.65 -13.78 -5.16
N ALA A 333 -1.50 -13.16 -5.42
CA ALA A 333 -0.75 -13.25 -6.67
C ALA A 333 -1.51 -12.88 -7.97
N GLU A 334 -2.73 -12.36 -7.88
CA GLU A 334 -3.47 -11.82 -9.02
C GLU A 334 -3.47 -10.28 -9.00
N ARG A 335 -4.11 -9.68 -8.00
CA ARG A 335 -4.44 -8.25 -8.02
C ARG A 335 -4.91 -7.72 -6.67
N ASN A 336 -4.67 -6.44 -6.42
CA ASN A 336 -5.42 -5.67 -5.45
C ASN A 336 -6.61 -5.00 -6.12
N VAL A 337 -7.66 -4.77 -5.35
CA VAL A 337 -8.92 -4.20 -5.84
C VAL A 337 -9.33 -2.97 -5.03
N ALA A 338 -9.93 -2.02 -5.74
CA ALA A 338 -10.41 -0.77 -5.20
C ALA A 338 -11.79 -0.42 -5.76
N VAL A 339 -12.61 0.27 -4.97
CA VAL A 339 -13.86 0.87 -5.45
C VAL A 339 -13.48 1.97 -6.45
N PRO A 340 -13.99 1.97 -7.69
CA PRO A 340 -13.70 3.00 -8.70
C PRO A 340 -14.47 4.28 -8.39
N LEU A 341 -13.85 5.24 -7.70
CA LEU A 341 -14.55 6.38 -7.12
C LEU A 341 -15.16 7.34 -8.14
N TRP A 342 -14.61 7.42 -9.35
CA TRP A 342 -15.19 8.22 -10.45
C TRP A 342 -16.57 7.74 -10.90
N ARG A 343 -16.99 6.54 -10.52
CA ARG A 343 -18.35 6.04 -10.78
C ARG A 343 -19.39 6.54 -9.78
N LEU A 344 -18.96 7.29 -8.75
CA LEU A 344 -19.78 7.73 -7.64
C LEU A 344 -20.01 9.25 -7.62
N VAL A 345 -19.81 9.94 -8.74
CA VAL A 345 -20.01 11.41 -8.86
C VAL A 345 -21.43 11.82 -8.46
N ASP A 346 -22.43 11.04 -8.89
CA ASP A 346 -23.84 11.27 -8.59
C ASP A 346 -24.35 10.45 -7.40
N ASP A 347 -23.45 9.84 -6.61
CA ASP A 347 -23.85 9.00 -5.49
C ASP A 347 -24.51 9.85 -4.37
N PRO A 348 -25.72 9.49 -3.90
CA PRO A 348 -26.43 10.28 -2.90
C PRO A 348 -25.71 10.42 -1.55
N LEU A 349 -24.97 9.39 -1.11
CA LEU A 349 -24.23 9.46 0.16
C LEU A 349 -23.08 10.45 0.04
N LEU A 350 -22.34 10.42 -1.07
CA LEU A 350 -21.23 11.35 -1.31
C LEU A 350 -21.72 12.78 -1.55
N ALA A 351 -22.81 12.95 -2.30
CA ALA A 351 -23.44 14.25 -2.51
C ALA A 351 -23.93 14.89 -1.20
N ALA A 352 -24.55 14.10 -0.30
CA ALA A 352 -25.05 14.58 0.99
C ALA A 352 -23.95 15.16 1.91
N HIS A 353 -22.70 14.74 1.70
CA HIS A 353 -21.55 15.19 2.48
C HIS A 353 -20.61 16.13 1.71
N ASN A 354 -21.03 16.64 0.56
CA ASN A 354 -20.28 17.60 -0.27
C ASN A 354 -18.88 17.10 -0.65
N ILE A 355 -18.77 15.80 -0.97
CA ILE A 355 -17.49 15.22 -1.39
C ILE A 355 -17.10 15.80 -2.75
N ALA A 356 -15.86 16.29 -2.86
CA ALA A 356 -15.38 17.01 -4.04
C ALA A 356 -14.88 16.06 -5.14
N PHE A 357 -15.34 16.31 -6.36
CA PHE A 357 -14.89 15.66 -7.60
C PHE A 357 -14.29 16.70 -8.56
N ALA A 358 -13.27 16.31 -9.35
CA ALA A 358 -12.64 17.20 -10.32
C ALA A 358 -12.02 16.48 -11.52
#